data_AF-A0A0J1FCK7-F1
#
_entry.id   AF-A0A0J1FCK7-F1
#
_cell.length_a   1.000
_cell.length_b   1.000
_cell.length_c   1.000
_cell.angle_alpha   90.00
_cell.angle_beta   90.00
_cell.angle_gamma   90.00
#
_symmetry.space_group_name_H-M   'P 1'
#
loop_
_entity.id
_entity.type
_entity.pdbx_description
1 polymer ?
#
loop_
_entity_poly.entity_id
_entity_poly.type
_entity_poly.pdbx_seq_one_letter_code
_entity_poly.pdbx_strand_id
1 'polypeptide(L)'
;MKLGKVSRPVMQNLADLSGESVILTIRDGMSGVAIEIVEGTQAITWKTSLGNNLPLHCGASKKVLLAFQSPEFIEQYLKVNACSDSVICNSCEPMHFGRNWLRSARRA
;
A
#
# COMPACT_ATOMS: atom_id res chain seq x y z
N MET A 1 13.25 10.09 11.40
CA MET A 1 12.78 9.32 10.23
C MET A 1 13.91 9.22 9.20
N LYS A 2 14.74 8.16 9.26
CA LYS A 2 15.96 8.02 8.46
C LYS A 2 15.70 7.35 7.09
N LEU A 3 14.64 6.55 6.97
CA LEU A 3 14.36 5.73 5.78
C LEU A 3 13.89 6.54 4.56
N GLY A 4 12.98 7.50 4.73
CA GLY A 4 12.52 8.37 3.63
C GLY A 4 13.68 9.13 2.97
N LYS A 5 14.52 9.79 3.80
CA LYS A 5 15.70 10.52 3.31
C LYS A 5 16.69 9.66 2.53
N VAL A 6 16.91 8.41 2.97
CA VAL A 6 17.86 7.48 2.33
C VAL A 6 17.29 6.90 1.03
N SER A 7 15.97 6.68 0.96
CA SER A 7 15.30 6.11 -0.22
C SER A 7 15.00 7.14 -1.31
N ARG A 8 14.89 8.43 -0.95
CA ARG A 8 14.53 9.51 -1.87
C ARG A 8 15.34 9.56 -3.18
N PRO A 9 16.68 9.40 -3.20
CA PRO A 9 17.43 9.41 -4.46
C PRO A 9 17.04 8.27 -5.41
N VAL A 10 16.79 7.08 -4.86
CA VAL A 10 16.37 5.90 -5.64
C VAL A 10 14.94 6.09 -6.16
N MET A 11 14.06 6.62 -5.33
CA MET A 11 12.69 6.95 -5.72
C MET A 11 12.64 8.01 -6.83
N GLN A 12 13.51 9.03 -6.76
CA GLN A 12 13.60 10.06 -7.81
C GLN A 12 14.03 9.45 -9.14
N ASN A 13 15.07 8.62 -9.13
CA ASN A 13 15.50 7.94 -10.35
C ASN A 13 14.38 7.07 -10.95
N LEU A 14 13.60 6.37 -10.11
CA LEU A 14 12.47 5.58 -10.57
C LEU A 14 11.32 6.45 -11.13
N ALA A 15 11.02 7.58 -10.49
CA ALA A 15 10.03 8.53 -10.97
C ALA A 15 10.44 9.15 -12.32
N ASP A 16 11.72 9.51 -12.47
CA ASP A 16 12.27 10.07 -13.70
C ASP A 16 12.22 9.05 -14.86
N LEU A 17 12.50 7.77 -14.56
CA LEU A 17 12.47 6.68 -15.55
C LEU A 17 11.05 6.25 -15.95
N SER A 18 10.11 6.24 -15.00
CA SER A 18 8.73 5.80 -15.25
C SER A 18 7.81 6.93 -15.70
N GLY A 19 8.14 8.18 -15.36
CA GLY A 19 7.22 9.32 -15.47
C GLY A 19 6.07 9.29 -14.46
N GLU A 20 6.04 8.29 -13.56
CA GLU A 20 4.95 8.05 -12.62
C GLU A 20 5.32 8.47 -11.19
N SER A 21 4.31 8.71 -10.36
CA SER A 21 4.53 9.00 -8.94
C SER A 21 4.99 7.75 -8.18
N VAL A 22 6.07 7.89 -7.40
CA VAL A 22 6.64 6.82 -6.59
C VAL A 22 6.33 7.07 -5.11
N ILE A 23 5.70 6.09 -4.47
CA ILE A 23 5.25 6.20 -3.07
C ILE A 23 5.92 5.12 -2.23
N LEU A 24 6.61 5.52 -1.16
CA LEU A 24 7.16 4.60 -0.17
C LEU A 24 6.15 4.39 0.96
N THR A 25 5.67 3.16 1.11
CA THR A 25 4.69 2.78 2.13
C THR A 25 5.33 1.82 3.14
N ILE A 26 5.10 2.04 4.44
CA ILE A 26 5.44 1.10 5.50
C ILE A 26 4.19 0.60 6.20
N ARG A 27 4.26 -0.59 6.82
CA ARG A 27 3.21 -1.05 7.72
C ARG A 27 3.36 -0.37 9.08
N ASP A 28 2.27 0.17 9.58
CA ASP A 28 2.12 0.63 10.96
C ASP A 28 0.89 -0.04 11.57
N GLY A 29 1.11 -1.01 12.47
CA GLY A 29 0.03 -1.83 13.03
C GLY A 29 -0.80 -2.54 11.95
N MET A 30 -2.09 -2.20 11.88
CA MET A 30 -3.09 -2.75 10.96
C MET A 30 -3.24 -1.94 9.66
N SER A 31 -2.39 -0.95 9.44
CA SER A 31 -2.53 -0.04 8.32
C SER A 31 -1.20 0.19 7.62
N GLY A 32 -1.27 0.75 6.41
CA GLY A 32 -0.11 1.16 5.63
C GLY A 32 -0.03 2.68 5.57
N VAL A 33 1.15 3.22 5.90
CA VAL A 33 1.42 4.66 5.95
C VAL A 33 2.43 5.03 4.87
N ALA A 34 2.10 6.03 4.06
CA ALA A 34 3.02 6.63 3.11
C ALA A 34 4.03 7.54 3.85
N ILE A 35 5.32 7.21 3.78
CA ILE A 35 6.39 7.93 4.51
C ILE A 35 7.26 8.80 3.62
N GLU A 36 7.23 8.58 2.30
CA GLU A 36 7.90 9.42 1.31
C GLU A 36 7.14 9.33 -0.01
N ILE A 37 7.10 10.44 -0.76
CA ILE A 37 6.44 10.53 -2.06
C ILE A 37 7.33 11.35 -2.97
N VAL A 38 7.60 10.82 -4.16
CA VAL A 38 8.18 11.57 -5.26
C VAL A 38 7.14 11.64 -6.37
N GLU A 39 6.77 12.85 -6.76
CA GLU A 39 5.84 13.08 -7.86
C GLU A 39 6.53 12.82 -9.20
N GLY A 40 5.83 12.16 -10.12
CA GLY A 40 6.27 11.97 -11.49
C GLY A 40 6.17 13.26 -12.30
N THR A 41 6.62 13.20 -13.56
CA THR A 41 6.63 14.36 -14.48
C THR A 41 5.34 14.52 -15.29
N GLN A 42 4.38 13.60 -15.14
CA GLN A 42 3.11 13.63 -15.86
C GLN A 42 2.13 14.69 -15.32
N ALA A 43 1.34 15.27 -16.22
CA ALA A 43 0.39 16.34 -15.90
C ALA A 43 -0.77 15.89 -14.99
N ILE A 44 -1.08 14.59 -14.97
CA ILE A 44 -2.07 13.99 -14.08
C ILE A 44 -1.32 13.16 -13.05
N THR A 45 -1.22 13.67 -11.82
CA THR A 45 -0.56 12.96 -10.73
C THR A 45 -1.58 12.37 -9.77
N TRP A 46 -1.33 11.15 -9.30
CA TRP A 46 -2.08 10.57 -8.20
C TRP A 46 -1.71 11.30 -6.91
N LYS A 47 -2.63 12.12 -6.38
CA LYS A 47 -2.42 12.84 -5.12
C LYS A 47 -2.69 11.91 -3.95
N THR A 48 -1.63 11.41 -3.35
CA THR A 48 -1.68 10.87 -1.98
C THR A 48 -0.92 11.80 -1.05
N SER A 49 -1.35 11.87 0.22
CA SER A 49 -0.70 12.73 1.22
C SER A 49 0.32 11.93 2.02
N LEU A 50 1.45 12.55 2.38
CA LEU A 50 2.35 11.98 3.38
C LEU A 50 1.58 11.74 4.69
N GLY A 51 1.84 10.60 5.33
CA GLY A 51 1.12 10.20 6.54
C GLY A 51 -0.29 9.66 6.29
N ASN A 52 -0.73 9.53 5.03
CA ASN A 52 -2.03 8.93 4.73
C ASN A 52 -2.05 7.48 5.21
N ASN A 53 -2.93 7.23 6.18
CA ASN A 53 -3.05 5.98 6.89
C ASN A 53 -4.28 5.23 6.35
N LEU A 54 -4.04 4.21 5.52
CA LEU A 54 -5.12 3.39 4.97
C LEU A 54 -4.96 1.94 5.39
N PRO A 55 -6.07 1.19 5.53
CA PRO A 55 -6.04 -0.23 5.85
C PRO A 55 -5.15 -1.03 4.90
N LEU A 56 -4.52 -2.09 5.42
CA LEU A 56 -3.62 -2.91 4.62
C LEU A 56 -4.26 -3.58 3.39
N HIS A 57 -5.57 -3.82 3.41
CA HIS A 57 -6.29 -4.37 2.26
C HIS A 57 -6.58 -3.32 1.16
N CYS A 58 -6.43 -2.03 1.46
CA CYS A 58 -6.78 -0.93 0.58
C CYS A 58 -5.56 -0.39 -0.20
N GLY A 59 -5.47 -0.77 -1.48
CA GLY A 59 -4.40 -0.34 -2.39
C GLY A 59 -3.30 -1.40 -2.61
N ALA A 60 -2.67 -1.34 -3.79
CA ALA A 60 -1.74 -2.37 -4.25
C ALA A 60 -0.52 -2.54 -3.34
N SER A 61 0.18 -1.46 -3.00
CA SER A 61 1.36 -1.51 -2.13
C SER A 61 1.06 -2.10 -0.75
N LYS A 62 -0.13 -1.82 -0.21
CA LYS A 62 -0.56 -2.30 1.10
C LYS A 62 -0.96 -3.77 1.08
N LYS A 63 -1.61 -4.21 0.00
CA LYS A 63 -1.87 -5.63 -0.26
C LYS A 63 -0.57 -6.43 -0.28
N VAL A 64 0.49 -5.91 -0.93
CA VAL A 64 1.81 -6.55 -0.89
C VAL A 64 2.34 -6.61 0.55
N LEU A 65 2.29 -5.51 1.31
CA LEU A 65 2.72 -5.51 2.72
C LEU A 65 1.97 -6.56 3.55
N LEU A 66 0.66 -6.71 3.36
CA LEU A 66 -0.16 -7.74 4.02
C LEU A 66 0.19 -9.15 3.57
N ALA A 67 0.43 -9.36 2.28
CA ALA A 67 0.73 -10.66 1.71
C ALA A 67 2.00 -11.26 2.31
N PHE A 68 3.01 -10.44 2.63
CA PHE A 68 4.26 -10.90 3.22
C PHE A 68 4.26 -10.96 4.76
N GLN A 69 3.13 -10.72 5.43
CA GLN A 69 3.02 -10.96 6.88
C GLN A 69 2.86 -12.46 7.21
N SER A 70 3.03 -12.79 8.49
CA SER A 70 2.83 -14.15 8.99
C SER A 70 1.37 -14.61 8.80
N PRO A 71 1.12 -15.93 8.65
CA PRO A 71 -0.24 -16.45 8.54
C PRO A 71 -1.15 -16.03 9.72
N GLU A 72 -0.59 -15.99 10.93
CA GLU A 72 -1.30 -15.62 12.16
C GLU A 72 -1.74 -14.15 12.11
N PHE A 73 -0.84 -13.25 11.68
CA PHE A 73 -1.17 -11.84 11.51
C PHE A 73 -2.26 -11.65 10.45
N ILE A 74 -2.15 -12.34 9.30
CA ILE A 74 -3.15 -12.24 8.23
C ILE A 74 -4.51 -12.72 8.74
N GLU A 75 -4.56 -13.82 9.48
CA GLU A 75 -5.81 -14.32 10.04
C GLU A 75 -6.43 -13.34 11.05
N GLN A 76 -5.61 -12.80 11.94
CA GLN A 76 -6.04 -11.76 12.88
C GLN A 76 -6.55 -10.51 12.15
N TYR A 77 -5.84 -10.08 11.11
CA TYR A 77 -6.20 -8.93 10.29
C TYR A 77 -7.57 -9.09 9.64
N LEU A 78 -7.81 -10.26 9.04
CA LEU A 78 -9.08 -10.56 8.39
C LEU A 78 -10.23 -10.68 9.40
N LYS A 79 -9.99 -11.20 10.61
CA LYS A 79 -11.02 -11.25 11.66
C LYS A 79 -11.45 -9.84 12.11
N VAL A 80 -10.50 -8.92 12.25
CA VAL A 80 -10.77 -7.55 12.73
C VAL A 80 -11.42 -6.69 11.65
N ASN A 81 -11.02 -6.83 10.38
CA ASN A 81 -11.42 -5.95 9.28
C ASN A 81 -12.47 -6.57 8.34
N ALA A 82 -13.19 -7.61 8.78
CA ALA A 82 -14.22 -8.26 7.96
C ALA A 82 -15.43 -7.37 7.65
N CYS A 83 -15.65 -6.27 8.39
CA CYS A 83 -16.87 -5.45 8.26
C CYS A 83 -16.70 -4.00 8.75
N SER A 84 -15.51 -3.41 8.63
CA SER A 84 -15.28 -2.00 8.94
C SER A 84 -14.56 -1.36 7.77
N ASP A 85 -15.24 -0.50 7.00
CA ASP A 85 -14.71 0.80 6.59
C ASP A 85 -15.69 1.53 5.66
N SER A 86 -16.31 2.57 6.20
CA SER A 86 -17.42 3.33 5.63
C SER A 86 -17.01 4.41 4.62
N VAL A 87 -15.73 4.50 4.21
CA VAL A 87 -15.25 5.67 3.43
C VAL A 87 -14.57 5.34 2.09
N ILE A 88 -14.18 4.07 1.83
CA ILE A 88 -13.63 3.66 0.50
C ILE A 88 -14.33 2.38 0.02
N CYS A 89 -15.66 2.39 0.01
CA CYS A 89 -16.49 1.29 -0.48
C CYS A 89 -16.63 1.30 -2.02
N ASN A 90 -15.57 1.62 -2.76
CA ASN A 90 -15.51 1.37 -4.22
C ASN A 90 -14.48 0.30 -4.59
N SER A 91 -13.67 -0.16 -3.62
CA SER A 91 -12.80 -1.34 -3.76
C SER A 91 -13.16 -2.44 -2.78
N CYS A 92 -14.37 -2.37 -2.18
CA CYS A 92 -15.03 -3.52 -1.57
C CYS A 92 -15.52 -4.45 -2.70
N GLU A 93 -14.63 -4.81 -3.63
CA GLU A 93 -14.75 -6.10 -4.29
C GLU A 93 -14.71 -7.09 -3.14
N PRO A 94 -15.80 -7.85 -2.94
CA PRO A 94 -15.96 -8.62 -1.73
C PRO A 94 -14.75 -9.54 -1.59
N MET A 95 -14.57 -10.04 -0.39
CA MET A 95 -13.79 -11.25 -0.09
C MET A 95 -14.12 -12.48 -0.99
N HIS A 96 -14.86 -12.33 -2.09
CA HIS A 96 -15.03 -13.25 -3.22
C HIS A 96 -13.75 -13.49 -4.03
N PHE A 97 -12.81 -12.54 -4.11
CA PHE A 97 -11.43 -12.91 -4.43
C PHE A 97 -10.82 -13.47 -3.14
N GLY A 98 -10.99 -14.77 -2.92
CA GLY A 98 -10.44 -15.47 -1.74
C GLY A 98 -8.92 -15.23 -1.58
N ARG A 99 -8.30 -15.89 -0.59
CA ARG A 99 -6.84 -15.83 -0.29
C ARG A 99 -5.89 -16.01 -1.49
N ASN A 100 -6.40 -16.29 -2.69
CA ASN A 100 -5.72 -16.29 -3.98
C ASN A 100 -4.93 -15.00 -4.26
N TRP A 101 -5.43 -13.81 -3.89
CA TRP A 101 -4.67 -12.58 -4.14
C TRP A 101 -3.39 -12.49 -3.28
N LEU A 102 -3.38 -13.08 -2.07
CA LEU A 102 -2.17 -13.17 -1.23
C LEU A 102 -1.08 -13.97 -1.95
N ARG A 103 -1.47 -15.03 -2.67
CA ARG A 103 -0.54 -15.84 -3.47
C ARG A 103 -0.04 -15.07 -4.69
N SER A 104 -0.88 -14.29 -5.34
CA SER A 104 -0.47 -13.45 -6.48
C SER A 104 0.47 -12.32 -6.05
N ALA A 105 0.19 -11.65 -4.93
CA ALA A 105 1.04 -10.60 -4.39
C ALA A 105 2.42 -11.10 -3.91
N ARG A 106 2.53 -12.37 -3.49
CA ARG A 106 3.81 -13.02 -3.15
C ARG A 106 4.65 -13.42 -4.36
N ARG A 107 4.07 -13.42 -5.56
CA ARG A 107 4.71 -13.87 -6.82
C ARG A 107 5.09 -12.72 -7.76
N ALA A 108 4.60 -11.52 -7.49
CA ALA A 108 4.97 -10.29 -8.21
C ALA A 108 6.29 -9.75 -7.66
#